data_AF-N1TY03-F1
#
_entry.id   AF-N1TY03-F1
#
_cell.length_a   1.000
_cell.length_b   1.000
_cell.length_c   1.000
_cell.angle_alpha   90.00
_cell.angle_beta   90.00
_cell.angle_gamma   90.00
#
_symmetry.space_group_name_H-M   'P 1'
#
loop_
_entity.id
_entity.type
_entity.pdbx_description
1 polymer ?
#
loop_
_entity_poly.entity_id
_entity_poly.type
_entity_poly.pdbx_seq_one_letter_code
_entity_poly.pdbx_strand_id
1 'polypeptide(L)'
;MVFILPFFEILLEQKWLELISLRLQYERQKNTLAIWIFFCDDIEFLGKYSEYKNIMFSELTWYILEDNKLLYAFENIAKHFKGGYFIHNLQFYEKGQKYGIDFFTNLAGFIKLCPFELISFSETKYPGSENIETSCIFKID
;
A
#
# COMPACT_ATOMS: atom_id res chain seq x y z
N MET A 1 49.86 -9.54 48.33
CA MET A 1 48.43 -9.19 48.51
C MET A 1 47.68 -9.88 47.38
N VAL A 2 46.89 -10.90 47.70
CA VAL A 2 46.03 -11.59 46.72
C VAL A 2 44.66 -10.94 46.78
N PHE A 3 44.13 -10.56 45.62
CA PHE A 3 42.70 -10.54 45.36
C PHE A 3 42.47 -11.22 44.02
N ILE A 4 41.87 -12.40 44.07
CA ILE A 4 41.09 -12.95 42.97
C ILE A 4 39.64 -12.60 43.32
N LEU A 5 38.95 -11.94 42.41
CA LEU A 5 37.49 -12.01 42.34
C LEU A 5 37.10 -12.38 40.90
N PRO A 6 36.29 -13.44 40.71
CA PRO A 6 35.87 -13.96 39.42
C PRO A 6 34.57 -13.28 39.01
N PHE A 7 34.58 -12.38 38.01
CA PHE A 7 33.34 -11.73 37.57
C PHE A 7 33.39 -11.25 36.12
N PHE A 8 34.07 -11.98 35.23
CA PHE A 8 34.19 -11.60 33.82
C PHE A 8 33.55 -12.57 32.81
N GLU A 9 33.20 -13.80 33.19
CA GLU A 9 32.61 -14.76 32.23
C GLU A 9 31.08 -14.62 32.07
N ILE A 10 30.34 -14.33 33.14
CA ILE A 10 28.85 -14.24 33.08
C ILE A 10 28.36 -13.06 32.23
N LEU A 11 29.10 -11.93 32.24
CA LEU A 11 28.76 -10.73 31.46
C LEU A 11 29.05 -10.88 29.96
N LEU A 12 29.96 -11.78 29.59
CA LEU A 12 30.23 -12.16 28.21
C LEU A 12 29.14 -13.09 27.69
N GLU A 13 28.71 -14.08 28.47
CA GLU A 13 27.64 -15.02 28.08
C GLU A 13 26.29 -14.33 27.86
N GLN A 14 25.90 -13.37 28.72
CA GLN A 14 24.65 -12.62 28.53
C GLN A 14 24.65 -11.79 27.25
N LYS A 15 25.76 -11.11 26.93
CA LYS A 15 25.91 -10.38 25.66
C LYS A 15 25.93 -11.31 24.45
N TRP A 16 26.50 -12.50 24.57
CA TRP A 16 26.50 -13.51 23.51
C TRP A 16 25.10 -14.05 23.24
N LEU A 17 24.30 -14.32 24.28
CA LEU A 17 22.91 -14.74 24.14
C LEU A 17 22.02 -13.64 23.54
N GLU A 18 22.23 -12.38 23.91
CA GLU A 18 21.57 -11.23 23.26
C GLU A 18 21.94 -11.12 21.78
N LEU A 19 23.22 -11.29 21.42
CA LEU A 19 23.67 -11.25 20.02
C LEU A 19 23.11 -12.41 19.20
N ILE A 20 23.02 -13.61 19.78
CA ILE A 20 22.38 -14.77 19.15
C ILE A 20 20.87 -14.54 19.00
N SER A 21 20.22 -13.98 20.02
CA SER A 21 18.80 -13.57 19.97
C SER A 21 18.54 -12.56 18.86
N LEU A 22 19.35 -11.50 18.78
CA LEU A 22 19.27 -10.47 17.73
C LEU A 22 19.53 -11.05 16.34
N ARG A 23 20.52 -11.95 16.21
CA ARG A 23 20.79 -12.68 14.95
C ARG A 23 19.60 -13.55 14.56
N LEU A 24 19.00 -14.28 15.49
CA LEU A 24 17.83 -15.12 15.23
C LEU A 24 16.59 -14.29 14.89
N GLN A 25 16.39 -13.13 15.54
CA GLN A 25 15.34 -12.17 15.16
C GLN A 25 15.57 -11.61 13.76
N TYR A 26 16.80 -11.24 13.43
CA TYR A 26 17.17 -10.75 12.09
C TYR A 26 16.94 -11.81 11.01
N GLU A 27 17.38 -13.06 11.22
CA GLU A 27 17.17 -14.15 10.27
C GLU A 27 15.67 -14.53 10.15
N ARG A 28 14.89 -14.44 11.24
CA ARG A 28 13.42 -14.58 11.19
C ARG A 28 12.75 -13.44 10.43
N GLN A 29 13.21 -12.20 10.60
CA GLN A 29 12.72 -11.03 9.87
C GLN A 29 13.08 -11.11 8.38
N LYS A 30 14.26 -11.62 8.04
CA LYS A 30 14.70 -11.79 6.66
C LYS A 30 13.78 -12.69 5.84
N ASN A 31 13.17 -13.69 6.47
CA ASN A 31 12.19 -14.59 5.84
C ASN A 31 10.73 -14.10 5.94
N THR A 32 10.48 -12.95 6.56
CA THR A 32 9.13 -12.36 6.71
C THR A 32 9.01 -10.95 6.14
N LEU A 33 10.12 -10.34 5.74
CA LEU A 33 10.13 -9.09 4.97
C LEU A 33 9.51 -9.36 3.60
N ALA A 34 8.46 -8.59 3.29
CA ALA A 34 7.89 -8.55 1.96
C ALA A 34 9.01 -8.29 0.94
N ILE A 35 9.11 -9.15 -0.07
CA ILE A 35 10.03 -8.93 -1.19
C ILE A 35 9.38 -7.85 -2.07
N TRP A 36 9.93 -6.64 -2.02
CA TRP A 36 9.49 -5.54 -2.87
C TRP A 36 10.27 -5.56 -4.17
N ILE A 37 9.56 -5.59 -5.29
CA ILE A 37 10.14 -5.46 -6.63
C ILE A 37 9.57 -4.18 -7.23
N PHE A 38 10.45 -3.29 -7.67
CA PHE A 38 10.06 -2.01 -8.28
C PHE A 38 10.21 -2.11 -9.79
N PHE A 39 9.19 -1.60 -10.49
CA PHE A 39 9.17 -1.49 -11.95
C PHE A 39 8.78 -0.07 -12.34
N CYS A 40 9.21 0.35 -13.53
CA CYS A 40 8.77 1.59 -14.17
C CYS A 40 8.18 1.20 -15.53
N ASP A 41 6.90 1.48 -15.72
CA ASP A 41 6.17 1.16 -16.95
C ASP A 41 4.97 2.11 -17.08
N ASP A 42 4.38 2.17 -18.27
CA ASP A 42 3.18 2.98 -18.51
C ASP A 42 1.93 2.26 -17.98
N ILE A 43 0.94 3.04 -17.51
CA ILE A 43 -0.33 2.52 -16.97
C ILE A 43 -1.11 1.67 -17.99
N GLU A 44 -0.82 1.88 -19.28
CA GLU A 44 -1.45 1.16 -20.38
C GLU A 44 -0.99 -0.30 -20.46
N PHE A 45 0.15 -0.62 -19.84
CA PHE A 45 0.77 -1.94 -19.88
C PHE A 45 0.52 -2.78 -18.63
N LEU A 46 -0.44 -2.39 -17.76
CA LEU A 46 -0.78 -3.11 -16.53
C LEU A 46 -0.97 -4.63 -16.73
N GLY A 47 -1.52 -5.06 -17.88
CA GLY A 47 -1.72 -6.47 -18.18
C GLY A 47 -0.45 -7.34 -18.15
N LYS A 48 0.75 -6.76 -18.32
CA LYS A 48 2.03 -7.48 -18.20
C LYS A 48 2.27 -8.07 -16.80
N TYR A 49 1.60 -7.50 -15.79
CA TYR A 49 1.75 -7.84 -14.37
C TYR A 49 0.57 -8.67 -13.83
N SER A 50 -0.18 -9.32 -14.72
CA SER A 50 -1.39 -10.09 -14.38
C SER A 50 -1.15 -11.35 -13.55
N GLU A 51 0.11 -11.76 -13.37
CA GLU A 51 0.51 -12.75 -12.38
C GLU A 51 0.23 -12.29 -10.95
N TYR A 52 0.24 -10.98 -10.70
CA TYR A 52 -0.20 -10.39 -9.44
C TYR A 52 -1.71 -10.16 -9.53
N LYS A 53 -2.51 -10.92 -8.75
CA LYS A 53 -3.98 -10.84 -8.84
C LYS A 53 -4.56 -9.55 -8.28
N ASN A 54 -3.91 -8.94 -7.31
CA ASN A 54 -4.40 -7.74 -6.64
C ASN A 54 -3.61 -6.53 -7.11
N ILE A 55 -4.29 -5.41 -7.27
CA ILE A 55 -3.71 -4.15 -7.70
C ILE A 55 -4.07 -3.04 -6.71
N MET A 56 -3.11 -2.19 -6.39
CA MET A 56 -3.32 -1.04 -5.53
C MET A 56 -2.92 0.24 -6.24
N PHE A 57 -3.85 1.20 -6.33
CA PHE A 57 -3.53 2.58 -6.67
C PHE A 57 -3.45 3.38 -5.37
N SER A 58 -2.30 4.01 -5.14
CA SER A 58 -2.09 4.90 -4.00
C SER A 58 -1.64 6.25 -4.51
N GLU A 59 -2.49 7.29 -4.37
CA GLU A 59 -2.27 8.66 -4.88
C GLU A 59 -2.01 8.78 -6.39
N LEU A 60 -2.23 7.70 -7.15
CA LEU A 60 -2.00 7.68 -8.60
C LEU A 60 -3.14 8.34 -9.37
N THR A 61 -4.37 8.23 -8.88
CA THR A 61 -5.57 8.49 -9.67
C THR A 61 -5.64 9.91 -10.21
N TRP A 62 -5.22 10.91 -9.42
CA TRP A 62 -5.21 12.32 -9.85
C TRP A 62 -4.37 12.56 -11.11
N TYR A 63 -3.34 11.76 -11.34
CA TYR A 63 -2.41 11.89 -12.47
C TYR A 63 -2.86 11.17 -13.74
N ILE A 64 -3.92 10.35 -13.66
CA ILE A 64 -4.42 9.55 -14.78
C ILE A 64 -5.88 9.86 -15.12
N LEU A 65 -6.43 10.97 -14.62
CA LEU A 65 -7.80 11.38 -14.93
C LEU A 65 -7.96 11.82 -16.39
N GLU A 66 -6.96 12.53 -16.91
CA GLU A 66 -7.00 13.10 -18.26
C GLU A 66 -6.85 12.01 -19.34
N ASP A 67 -7.25 12.34 -20.56
CA ASP A 67 -7.15 11.48 -21.75
C ASP A 67 -7.76 10.09 -21.60
N ASN A 68 -8.81 9.94 -20.77
CA ASN A 68 -9.47 8.67 -20.48
C ASN A 68 -8.56 7.58 -19.88
N LYS A 69 -7.36 7.94 -19.39
CA LYS A 69 -6.39 6.96 -18.89
C LYS A 69 -6.92 6.15 -17.71
N LEU A 70 -7.71 6.75 -16.82
CA LEU A 70 -8.35 6.05 -15.72
C LEU A 70 -9.36 5.00 -16.21
N LEU A 71 -10.18 5.35 -17.21
CA LEU A 71 -11.15 4.42 -17.80
C LEU A 71 -10.43 3.27 -18.50
N TYR A 72 -9.38 3.56 -19.26
CA TYR A 72 -8.54 2.55 -19.88
C TYR A 72 -7.83 1.64 -18.85
N ALA A 73 -7.40 2.21 -17.73
CA ALA A 73 -6.85 1.44 -16.63
C ALA A 73 -7.90 0.49 -16.04
N PHE A 74 -9.14 0.93 -15.84
CA PHE A 74 -10.23 0.06 -15.39
C PHE A 74 -10.51 -1.07 -16.38
N GLU A 75 -10.52 -0.81 -17.69
CA GLU A 75 -10.67 -1.84 -18.71
C GLU A 75 -9.55 -2.89 -18.64
N ASN A 76 -8.31 -2.45 -18.48
CA ASN A 76 -7.16 -3.34 -18.32
C ASN A 76 -7.23 -4.17 -17.04
N ILE A 77 -7.59 -3.54 -15.92
CA ILE A 77 -7.77 -4.21 -14.63
C ILE A 77 -8.84 -5.30 -14.75
N ALA A 78 -10.01 -4.96 -15.32
CA ALA A 78 -11.10 -5.91 -15.54
C ALA A 78 -10.66 -7.12 -16.40
N LYS A 79 -9.91 -6.86 -17.46
CA LYS A 79 -9.47 -7.89 -18.41
C LYS A 79 -8.42 -8.83 -17.84
N HIS A 80 -7.48 -8.31 -17.05
CA HIS A 80 -6.24 -9.01 -16.69
C HIS A 80 -6.17 -9.46 -15.23
N PHE A 81 -6.91 -8.81 -14.33
CA PHE A 81 -6.81 -9.02 -12.88
C PHE A 81 -8.06 -9.67 -12.27
N LYS A 82 -8.89 -10.32 -13.11
CA LYS A 82 -10.12 -11.03 -12.71
C LYS A 82 -9.87 -12.04 -11.58
N GLY A 83 -10.79 -12.05 -10.62
CA GLY A 83 -10.74 -12.86 -9.40
C GLY A 83 -9.88 -12.25 -8.27
N GLY A 84 -9.31 -11.07 -8.49
CA GLY A 84 -8.54 -10.33 -7.49
C GLY A 84 -9.27 -9.13 -6.91
N TYR A 85 -8.51 -8.28 -6.24
CA TYR A 85 -8.99 -7.05 -5.61
C TYR A 85 -8.29 -5.82 -6.17
N PHE A 86 -9.06 -4.76 -6.37
CA PHE A 86 -8.55 -3.43 -6.61
C PHE A 86 -8.64 -2.62 -5.30
N ILE A 87 -7.49 -2.19 -4.81
CA ILE A 87 -7.36 -1.35 -3.62
C ILE A 87 -7.07 0.07 -4.09
N HIS A 88 -7.83 1.03 -3.59
CA HIS A 88 -7.69 2.42 -3.99
C HIS A 88 -7.52 3.30 -2.75
N ASN A 89 -6.36 3.94 -2.66
CA ASN A 89 -6.04 4.90 -1.62
C ASN A 89 -5.87 6.27 -2.28
N LEU A 90 -6.64 7.24 -1.81
CA LEU A 90 -6.63 8.59 -2.37
C LEU A 90 -7.00 9.63 -1.31
N GLN A 91 -6.30 10.75 -1.31
CA GLN A 91 -6.66 11.92 -0.52
C GLN A 91 -7.61 12.84 -1.29
N PHE A 92 -8.66 13.27 -0.59
CA PHE A 92 -9.63 14.25 -1.07
C PHE A 92 -9.53 15.54 -0.28
N TYR A 93 -9.79 16.68 -0.91
CA TYR A 93 -9.86 17.97 -0.22
C TYR A 93 -11.26 18.20 0.35
N GLU A 94 -11.37 18.70 1.59
CA GLU A 94 -12.65 19.01 2.24
C GLU A 94 -13.39 20.17 1.55
N LYS A 95 -12.64 21.15 1.04
CA LYS A 95 -13.18 22.33 0.35
C LYS A 95 -12.37 22.61 -0.90
N GLY A 96 -13.08 22.75 -2.03
CA GLY A 96 -12.46 23.16 -3.29
C GLY A 96 -11.50 22.10 -3.83
N GLN A 97 -12.03 20.94 -4.21
CA GLN A 97 -11.26 19.89 -4.88
C GLN A 97 -10.49 20.48 -6.07
N LYS A 98 -9.16 20.31 -6.08
CA LYS A 98 -8.27 20.92 -7.08
C LYS A 98 -8.23 20.16 -8.42
N TYR A 99 -8.47 18.85 -8.38
CA TYR A 99 -8.35 17.95 -9.53
C TYR A 99 -9.59 17.05 -9.64
N GLY A 100 -9.96 16.68 -10.87
CA GLY A 100 -11.06 15.74 -11.11
C GLY A 100 -12.47 16.29 -10.90
N ILE A 101 -12.65 17.61 -10.96
CA ILE A 101 -13.97 18.27 -10.83
C ILE A 101 -14.99 17.67 -11.81
N ASP A 102 -14.55 17.36 -13.04
CA ASP A 102 -15.41 16.76 -14.08
C ASP A 102 -15.60 15.24 -13.92
N PHE A 103 -14.91 14.60 -12.97
CA PHE A 103 -14.94 13.15 -12.74
C PHE A 103 -15.57 12.80 -11.40
N PHE A 104 -14.91 13.18 -10.29
CA PHE A 104 -15.38 12.98 -8.93
C PHE A 104 -14.61 13.89 -7.96
N THR A 105 -15.28 14.35 -6.91
CA THR A 105 -14.69 15.29 -5.93
C THR A 105 -14.62 14.74 -4.50
N ASN A 106 -15.14 13.53 -4.28
CA ASN A 106 -15.13 12.83 -3.01
C ASN A 106 -15.18 11.31 -3.24
N LEU A 107 -15.03 10.54 -2.16
CA LEU A 107 -15.02 9.08 -2.22
C LEU A 107 -16.30 8.51 -2.80
N ALA A 108 -17.46 9.04 -2.42
CA ALA A 108 -18.75 8.58 -2.92
C ALA A 108 -18.86 8.76 -4.45
N GLY A 109 -18.31 9.84 -4.99
CA GLY A 109 -18.20 10.06 -6.44
C GLY A 109 -17.27 9.03 -7.10
N PHE A 110 -16.11 8.76 -6.50
CA PHE A 110 -15.18 7.75 -7.01
C PHE A 110 -15.79 6.35 -7.02
N ILE A 111 -16.45 5.95 -5.93
CA ILE A 111 -17.14 4.66 -5.80
C ILE A 111 -18.18 4.47 -6.91
N LYS A 112 -18.92 5.53 -7.27
CA LYS A 112 -19.89 5.49 -8.38
C LYS A 112 -19.24 5.36 -9.76
N LEU A 113 -18.05 5.93 -9.93
CA LEU A 113 -17.28 5.86 -11.17
C LEU A 113 -16.61 4.49 -11.34
N CYS A 114 -16.17 3.87 -10.24
CA CYS A 114 -15.46 2.60 -10.27
C CYS A 114 -16.40 1.46 -10.73
N PRO A 115 -16.03 0.68 -11.78
CA PRO A 115 -16.92 -0.33 -12.35
C PRO A 115 -16.93 -1.66 -11.57
N PHE A 116 -16.15 -1.76 -10.49
CA PHE A 116 -15.96 -2.98 -9.73
C PHE A 116 -16.89 -3.04 -8.51
N GLU A 117 -17.16 -4.25 -8.01
CA GLU A 117 -18.01 -4.46 -6.82
C GLU A 117 -17.32 -3.89 -5.58
N LEU A 118 -17.91 -2.87 -4.93
CA LEU A 118 -17.38 -2.34 -3.67
C LEU A 118 -17.54 -3.36 -2.54
N ILE A 119 -16.44 -3.70 -1.87
CA ILE A 119 -16.40 -4.61 -0.72
C ILE A 119 -16.37 -3.84 0.59
N SER A 120 -15.50 -2.83 0.68
CA SER A 120 -15.36 -2.00 1.87
C SER A 120 -14.74 -0.65 1.53
N PHE A 121 -15.00 0.32 2.39
CA PHE A 121 -14.34 1.62 2.33
C PHE A 121 -14.15 2.21 3.72
N SER A 122 -13.22 3.15 3.82
CA SER A 122 -13.02 3.99 4.99
C SER A 122 -12.66 5.41 4.59
N GLU A 123 -13.08 6.35 5.43
CA GLU A 123 -12.70 7.76 5.37
C GLU A 123 -12.15 8.15 6.74
N THR A 124 -10.99 8.80 6.75
CA THR A 124 -10.36 9.30 7.98
C THR A 124 -10.05 10.78 7.81
N LYS A 125 -10.53 11.57 8.76
CA LYS A 125 -10.21 12.99 8.88
C LYS A 125 -9.38 13.21 10.14
N TYR A 126 -8.17 13.73 9.97
CA TYR A 126 -7.32 14.11 11.10
C TYR A 126 -7.65 15.54 11.55
N PRO A 127 -7.67 15.81 12.87
CA PRO A 127 -7.80 17.17 13.39
C PRO A 127 -6.72 18.09 12.80
N GLY A 128 -7.13 19.22 12.21
CA GLY A 128 -6.22 20.18 11.59
C GLY A 128 -5.82 19.88 10.14
N SER A 129 -6.26 18.76 9.57
CA SER A 129 -6.10 18.46 8.14
C SER A 129 -7.28 19.03 7.33
N GLU A 130 -6.97 19.61 6.16
CA GLU A 130 -7.97 19.96 5.13
C GLU A 130 -8.25 18.80 4.16
N ASN A 131 -7.56 17.67 4.36
CA ASN A 131 -7.71 16.47 3.55
C ASN A 131 -8.44 15.36 4.30
N ILE A 132 -9.16 14.55 3.54
CA ILE A 132 -9.78 13.30 3.95
C ILE A 132 -8.99 12.17 3.30
N GLU A 133 -8.41 11.31 4.13
CA GLU A 133 -7.73 10.10 3.66
C GLU A 133 -8.75 9.00 3.45
N THR A 134 -8.68 8.32 2.31
CA THR A 134 -9.65 7.28 1.97
C THR A 134 -8.95 6.01 1.56
N SER A 135 -9.61 4.89 1.84
CA SER A 135 -9.22 3.57 1.33
C SER A 135 -10.48 2.84 0.89
N CYS A 136 -10.47 2.29 -0.31
CA CYS A 136 -11.52 1.43 -0.84
C CYS A 136 -10.94 0.10 -1.29
N ILE A 137 -11.73 -0.95 -1.13
CA ILE A 137 -11.45 -2.28 -1.68
C ILE A 137 -12.61 -2.66 -2.57
N PHE A 138 -12.30 -2.99 -3.81
CA PHE A 138 -13.25 -3.50 -4.80
C PHE A 138 -12.85 -4.90 -5.25
N LYS A 139 -13.84 -5.72 -5.58
CA LYS A 139 -13.66 -7.05 -6.14
C LYS A 139 -13.76 -6.99 -7.67
N ILE A 140 -12.81 -7.62 -8.33
CA ILE A 140 -12.68 -7.63 -9.80
C ILE A 140 -13.30 -8.94 -10.32
N ASP A 141 -14.51 -8.85 -10.87
CA ASP A 141 -15.29 -10.02 -11.32
C ASP A 141 -15.14 -10.41 -12.79
#